data_AF-A0A545VA00-F1
#
_entry.id   AF-A0A545VA00-F1
#
_cell.length_a   1.000
_cell.length_b   1.000
_cell.length_c   1.000
_cell.angle_alpha   90.00
_cell.angle_beta   90.00
_cell.angle_gamma   90.00
#
_symmetry.space_group_name_H-M   'P 1'
#
loop_
_entity.id
_entity.type
_entity.pdbx_description
1 polymer ?
#
loop_
_entity_poly.entity_id
_entity_poly.type
_entity_poly.pdbx_seq_one_letter_code
_entity_poly.pdbx_strand_id
1 'polypeptide(L)'
;MDRNRRPSGWDELPDEILLQIIAYLKPYHITRLQLVSRKLQKLCLDDELWKQNCFDDSPWFAQLQSWRGAPPVFFGPAPDGENAQEAVEGLQDVASSPSGSDRAASQAILPADNSKHRRAQKWQDMANWDPAFPTERVSWYDEFIQRYGPASISWLQTPRIRDRGMEAIIESRGVALYNPYNGRDGDGTMLAVSPLDDGSVCLWDIKGTRGRQGSIIGCSKPDILFIDGPGGQNQRRSKRIDTGVTECVSVNHHNNRAFFAVQSHLIEVDLNRLQVVSRQSFEWSITTMSAINEGLPLTVGTSLGIHLHDFRTRANIPNDRSERVEWDEWDVYKSIFDPKPLPPYASLSQPTPISILHLPKPGSHSQVSDDIFVSGRFTNILHYDRRKFPAIVGSIYSGGLIKSLAAVPYPYSTVDYEVRRHGEFPAEQISRIKRTGSGVTMIAGGVYKLKGSLEIIVFSDGNGLIKWFERDGFTECRRHKIGSCDAKENNIFASSGRGEIARKIVSTKSSVGHNRSNNDDILFWTGERLGMLSFTATPLYLSEDFEPPLDVEAATEDGKRQQYAEEMREALERQTDEIQLMSRFGHGPT
;
A
#
# COMPACT_ATOMS: atom_id res chain seq x y z
N MET A 1 14.61 -41.21 7.40
CA MET A 1 15.90 -41.38 8.10
C MET A 1 16.89 -41.94 7.09
N ASP A 2 17.68 -41.09 6.44
CA ASP A 2 18.76 -41.52 5.54
C ASP A 2 20.08 -41.56 6.30
N ARG A 3 20.64 -42.76 6.47
CA ARG A 3 21.81 -43.04 7.31
C ARG A 3 23.17 -42.80 6.64
N ASN A 4 23.25 -42.12 5.49
CA ASN A 4 24.49 -42.01 4.70
C ASN A 4 24.95 -40.58 4.34
N ARG A 5 24.52 -39.52 5.03
CA ARG A 5 25.20 -38.22 4.94
C ARG A 5 26.33 -38.15 5.97
N ARG A 6 27.59 -38.21 5.51
CA ARG A 6 28.73 -37.75 6.33
C ARG A 6 28.41 -36.31 6.78
N PRO A 7 28.48 -35.98 8.08
CA PRO A 7 28.31 -34.59 8.50
C PRO A 7 29.34 -33.76 7.75
N SER A 8 28.90 -32.68 7.11
CA SER A 8 29.84 -31.74 6.53
C SER A 8 30.61 -31.12 7.70
N GLY A 9 31.91 -30.83 7.56
CA GLY A 9 32.69 -30.20 8.67
C GLY A 9 32.08 -28.88 9.18
N TRP A 10 31.16 -28.28 8.41
CA TRP A 10 30.35 -27.13 8.77
C TRP A 10 29.29 -27.43 9.85
N ASP A 11 28.76 -28.65 9.91
CA ASP A 11 27.78 -29.05 10.92
C ASP A 11 28.44 -29.23 12.31
N GLU A 12 29.75 -29.48 12.36
CA GLU A 12 30.56 -29.66 13.58
C GLU A 12 31.03 -28.35 14.21
N LEU A 13 31.04 -27.25 13.45
CA LEU A 13 31.46 -25.94 13.97
C LEU A 13 30.40 -25.36 14.94
N PRO A 14 30.84 -24.70 16.03
CA PRO A 14 29.96 -23.92 16.89
C PRO A 14 29.21 -22.83 16.12
N ASP A 15 27.98 -22.56 16.53
CA ASP A 15 27.08 -21.60 15.86
C ASP A 15 27.67 -20.18 15.90
N GLU A 16 28.42 -19.82 16.94
CA GLU A 16 29.06 -18.50 17.10
C GLU A 16 30.14 -18.26 16.04
N ILE A 17 30.94 -19.29 15.73
CA ILE A 17 31.99 -19.19 14.72
C ILE A 17 31.35 -19.08 13.33
N LEU A 18 30.30 -19.86 13.09
CA LEU A 18 29.54 -19.78 11.83
C LEU A 18 28.92 -18.40 11.64
N LEU A 19 28.31 -17.81 12.68
CA LEU A 19 27.75 -16.46 12.62
C LEU A 19 28.82 -15.40 12.35
N GLN A 20 30.01 -15.51 12.97
CA GLN A 20 31.12 -14.62 12.66
C GLN A 20 31.58 -14.74 11.21
N ILE A 21 31.69 -15.96 10.67
CA ILE A 21 32.05 -16.18 9.26
C ILE A 21 30.98 -15.58 8.34
N ILE A 22 29.71 -15.82 8.64
CA ILE A 22 28.57 -15.31 7.86
C ILE A 22 28.54 -13.78 7.87
N ALA A 23 28.89 -13.13 8.98
CA ALA A 23 28.93 -11.67 9.10
C ALA A 23 29.96 -10.99 8.18
N TYR A 24 30.97 -11.72 7.67
CA TYR A 24 31.92 -11.20 6.67
C TYR A 24 31.45 -11.39 5.22
N LEU A 25 30.35 -12.12 5.01
CA LEU A 25 29.82 -12.38 3.67
C LEU A 25 28.87 -11.26 3.24
N LYS A 26 28.88 -10.96 1.94
CA LYS A 26 27.89 -10.05 1.36
C LYS A 26 26.48 -10.69 1.37
N PRO A 27 25.40 -9.89 1.45
CA PRO A 27 24.01 -10.38 1.46
C PRO A 27 23.69 -11.42 0.38
N TYR A 28 24.19 -11.24 -0.85
CA TYR A 28 24.00 -12.21 -1.94
C TYR A 28 24.59 -13.60 -1.67
N HIS A 29 25.70 -13.70 -0.94
CA HIS A 29 26.30 -14.98 -0.57
C HIS A 29 25.53 -15.63 0.59
N ILE A 30 25.04 -14.82 1.53
CA ILE A 30 24.23 -15.28 2.67
C ILE A 30 22.94 -15.96 2.16
N THR A 31 22.26 -15.35 1.19
CA THR A 31 21.04 -15.92 0.59
C THR A 31 21.29 -17.17 -0.26
N ARG A 32 22.52 -17.42 -0.71
CA ARG A 32 22.87 -18.70 -1.36
C ARG A 32 23.18 -19.79 -0.33
N LEU A 33 23.85 -19.43 0.77
CA LEU A 33 24.18 -20.37 1.85
C LEU A 33 22.95 -20.93 2.56
N GLN A 34 21.86 -20.16 2.63
CA GLN A 34 20.60 -20.63 3.22
C GLN A 34 20.04 -21.89 2.54
N LEU A 35 20.39 -22.14 1.26
CA LEU A 35 19.90 -23.29 0.49
C LEU A 35 20.70 -24.57 0.73
N VAL A 36 21.84 -24.48 1.44
CA VAL A 36 22.82 -25.58 1.56
C VAL A 36 22.48 -26.53 2.71
N SER A 37 22.15 -25.99 3.90
CA SER A 37 21.86 -26.77 5.11
C SER A 37 20.78 -26.08 5.94
N ARG A 38 19.93 -26.85 6.64
CA ARG A 38 18.92 -26.30 7.57
C ARG A 38 19.56 -25.55 8.75
N LYS A 39 20.74 -25.99 9.20
CA LYS A 39 21.50 -25.32 10.28
C LYS A 39 21.95 -23.93 9.79
N LEU A 40 22.59 -23.89 8.62
CA LEU A 40 23.02 -22.63 7.98
C LEU A 40 21.83 -21.75 7.63
N GLN A 41 20.71 -22.31 7.17
CA GLN A 41 19.49 -21.55 6.92
C GLN A 41 19.03 -20.79 8.15
N LYS A 42 19.03 -21.43 9.33
CA LYS A 42 18.64 -20.79 10.58
C LYS A 42 19.59 -19.65 10.96
N LEU A 43 20.90 -19.85 10.81
CA LEU A 43 21.92 -18.82 11.13
C LEU A 43 21.94 -17.67 10.10
N CYS A 44 21.71 -17.97 8.83
CA CYS A 44 21.61 -16.97 7.77
C CYS A 44 20.32 -16.15 7.85
N LEU A 45 19.29 -16.60 8.58
CA LEU A 45 18.05 -15.87 8.84
C LEU A 45 18.06 -15.19 10.22
N ASP A 46 19.23 -15.01 10.84
CA ASP A 46 19.36 -14.32 12.11
C ASP A 46 19.01 -12.83 11.99
N ASP A 47 18.14 -12.34 12.86
CA ASP A 47 17.61 -10.98 12.79
C ASP A 47 18.68 -9.91 13.05
N GLU A 48 19.64 -10.17 13.94
CA GLU A 48 20.70 -9.20 14.26
C GLU A 48 21.69 -9.04 13.10
N LEU A 49 21.95 -10.12 12.35
CA LEU A 49 22.75 -10.07 11.13
C LEU A 49 22.10 -9.16 10.07
N TRP A 50 20.81 -9.37 9.79
CA TRP A 50 20.11 -8.57 8.78
C TRP A 50 19.89 -7.13 9.23
N LYS A 51 19.66 -6.90 10.53
CA LYS A 51 19.62 -5.56 11.11
C LYS A 51 20.92 -4.80 10.89
N GLN A 52 22.07 -5.45 11.10
CA GLN A 52 23.38 -4.85 10.83
C GLN A 52 23.56 -4.51 9.35
N ASN A 53 23.16 -5.41 8.45
CA ASN A 53 23.22 -5.14 7.00
C ASN A 53 22.32 -3.96 6.60
N CYS A 54 21.10 -3.89 7.13
CA CYS A 54 20.20 -2.74 6.90
C CYS A 54 20.79 -1.44 7.45
N PHE A 55 21.45 -1.48 8.60
CA PHE A 55 22.09 -0.31 9.21
C PHE A 55 23.27 0.19 8.38
N ASP A 56 24.18 -0.72 7.99
CA ASP A 56 25.40 -0.39 7.26
C ASP A 56 25.10 0.21 5.88
N ASP A 57 24.06 -0.27 5.20
CA ASP A 57 23.61 0.26 3.90
C ASP A 57 22.57 1.39 4.03
N SER A 58 22.25 1.86 5.26
CA SER A 58 21.19 2.85 5.46
C SER A 58 21.62 4.25 4.97
N PRO A 59 20.70 5.00 4.32
CA PRO A 59 20.97 6.39 3.94
C PRO A 59 21.24 7.28 5.16
N TRP A 60 20.60 6.97 6.29
CA TRP A 60 20.82 7.65 7.57
C TRP A 60 22.27 7.52 8.03
N PHE A 61 22.83 6.32 8.02
CA PHE A 61 24.21 6.09 8.49
C PHE A 61 25.23 6.73 7.56
N ALA A 62 25.01 6.65 6.24
CA ALA A 62 25.84 7.36 5.25
C ALA A 62 25.84 8.88 5.48
N GLN A 63 24.67 9.47 5.78
CA GLN A 63 24.55 10.89 6.11
C GLN A 63 25.29 11.23 7.41
N LEU A 64 25.12 10.43 8.46
CA LEU A 64 25.79 10.63 9.75
C LEU A 64 27.32 10.58 9.60
N GLN A 65 27.84 9.62 8.84
CA GLN A 65 29.27 9.52 8.55
C GLN A 65 29.77 10.72 7.75
N SER A 66 29.01 11.18 6.76
CA SER A 66 29.35 12.38 5.98
C SER A 66 29.45 13.61 6.89
N TRP A 67 28.56 13.76 7.86
CA TRP A 67 28.55 14.90 8.79
C TRP A 67 29.74 14.87 9.76
N ARG A 68 30.09 13.67 10.26
CA ARG A 68 31.24 13.49 11.17
C ARG A 68 32.59 13.53 10.44
N GLY A 69 32.61 13.20 9.15
CA GLY A 69 33.80 13.22 8.29
C GLY A 69 34.06 14.55 7.59
N ALA A 70 33.06 15.45 7.54
CA ALA A 70 33.25 16.80 7.05
C ALA A 70 34.13 17.60 8.03
N PRO A 71 35.19 18.31 7.56
CA PRO A 71 35.90 19.23 8.43
C PRO A 71 34.91 20.30 8.93
N PRO A 72 35.00 20.74 10.19
CA PRO A 72 34.11 21.76 10.71
C PRO A 72 34.19 22.98 9.82
N VAL A 73 33.07 23.31 9.16
CA VAL A 73 32.93 24.61 8.49
C VAL A 73 32.88 25.63 9.60
N PHE A 74 34.05 26.17 9.95
CA PHE A 74 34.12 27.39 10.73
C PHE A 74 33.35 28.44 9.94
N PHE A 75 32.21 28.89 10.47
CA PHE A 75 31.56 30.13 10.06
C PHE A 75 32.54 31.28 10.36
N GLY A 76 33.50 31.50 9.46
CA GLY A 76 34.19 32.77 9.34
C GLY A 76 33.27 33.76 8.62
N PRO A 77 33.30 35.07 8.95
CA PRO A 77 32.55 36.07 8.21
C PRO A 77 32.95 35.99 6.73
N ALA A 78 31.97 36.14 5.84
CA ALA A 78 32.18 36.15 4.40
C ALA A 78 33.38 37.06 4.03
N PRO A 79 34.35 36.59 3.23
CA PRO A 79 35.27 37.50 2.59
C PRO A 79 34.47 38.24 1.53
N ASP A 80 34.40 39.57 1.68
CA ASP A 80 33.96 40.46 0.63
C ASP A 80 34.75 40.17 -0.66
N GLY A 81 34.09 40.42 -1.78
CA GLY A 81 34.53 40.02 -3.11
C GLY A 81 35.93 40.50 -3.50
N GLU A 82 36.41 39.86 -4.57
CA GLU A 82 37.66 40.13 -5.29
C GLU A 82 38.90 39.39 -4.77
N ASN A 83 39.01 38.11 -5.15
CA ASN A 83 40.18 37.50 -5.81
C ASN A 83 40.06 35.96 -5.81
N ALA A 84 39.24 35.45 -6.72
CA ALA A 84 39.16 34.04 -7.03
C ALA A 84 40.03 33.73 -8.26
N GLN A 85 41.35 33.63 -8.11
CA GLN A 85 42.19 33.07 -9.19
C GLN A 85 43.60 32.55 -8.86
N GLU A 86 44.10 32.54 -7.62
CA GLU A 86 45.51 32.13 -7.35
C GLU A 86 45.70 31.01 -6.31
N ALA A 87 44.88 29.95 -6.35
CA ALA A 87 45.07 28.79 -5.45
C ALA A 87 45.04 27.43 -6.18
N VAL A 88 45.61 27.36 -7.39
CA VAL A 88 45.73 26.09 -8.16
C VAL A 88 47.17 25.77 -8.62
N GLU A 89 48.16 26.65 -8.44
CA GLU A 89 49.55 26.35 -8.82
C GLU A 89 50.48 26.32 -7.62
N GLY A 90 50.81 25.11 -7.17
CA GLY A 90 51.77 24.88 -6.09
C GLY A 90 51.89 23.41 -5.67
N LEU A 91 51.78 22.49 -6.63
CA LEU A 91 51.99 21.05 -6.42
C LEU A 91 53.09 20.56 -7.37
N GLN A 92 54.35 20.80 -7.02
CA GLN A 92 55.49 19.92 -7.34
C GLN A 92 56.78 20.44 -6.70
N ASP A 93 57.67 19.50 -6.42
CA ASP A 93 59.03 19.64 -5.88
C ASP A 93 59.18 19.90 -4.37
N VAL A 94 59.59 18.87 -3.64
CA VAL A 94 60.99 18.68 -3.21
C VAL A 94 61.05 17.41 -2.34
N ALA A 95 61.64 16.36 -2.91
CA ALA A 95 62.18 15.24 -2.16
C ALA A 95 63.66 15.52 -1.87
N SER A 96 64.04 15.66 -0.59
CA SER A 96 65.36 15.27 -0.05
C SER A 96 65.41 15.50 1.47
N SER A 97 65.64 14.43 2.23
CA SER A 97 66.18 14.48 3.61
C SER A 97 67.72 14.61 3.54
N PRO A 98 68.50 14.99 4.60
CA PRO A 98 68.52 14.24 5.88
C PRO A 98 68.87 15.01 7.19
N SER A 99 68.71 14.28 8.29
CA SER A 99 69.44 14.31 9.57
C SER A 99 69.19 15.43 10.60
N GLY A 100 68.80 14.99 11.80
CA GLY A 100 68.73 15.78 13.04
C GLY A 100 68.01 14.99 14.12
N SER A 101 68.79 14.27 14.94
CA SER A 101 68.37 13.40 16.03
C SER A 101 67.66 14.14 17.18
N ASP A 102 66.95 13.33 17.99
CA ASP A 102 66.47 13.57 19.36
C ASP A 102 64.99 13.88 19.51
N ARG A 103 64.17 12.82 19.48
CA ARG A 103 63.12 12.65 20.50
C ARG A 103 62.98 11.18 20.89
N ALA A 104 63.15 10.97 22.19
CA ALA A 104 62.96 9.73 22.91
C ALA A 104 61.68 8.99 22.47
N ALA A 105 61.84 7.68 22.33
CA ALA A 105 60.78 6.71 22.12
C ALA A 105 59.64 6.91 23.13
N SER A 106 58.60 7.63 22.71
CA SER A 106 57.28 7.52 23.31
C SER A 106 56.64 6.29 22.69
N GLN A 107 56.66 5.20 23.45
CA GLN A 107 56.02 3.94 23.15
C GLN A 107 54.62 4.18 22.58
N ALA A 108 54.40 3.72 21.34
CA ALA A 108 53.09 3.63 20.73
C ALA A 108 52.23 2.59 21.49
N ILE A 109 51.59 3.05 22.55
CA ILE A 109 50.36 2.46 23.09
C ILE A 109 49.29 3.30 22.36
N LEU A 110 48.58 2.83 21.32
CA LEU A 110 47.28 2.14 21.41
C LEU A 110 46.73 1.86 19.97
N PRO A 111 46.62 0.59 19.53
CA PRO A 111 45.68 0.21 18.46
C PRO A 111 44.41 -0.49 19.01
N ALA A 112 44.47 -1.04 20.23
CA ALA A 112 43.37 -1.78 20.82
C ALA A 112 42.21 -0.89 21.30
N ASP A 113 42.49 0.31 21.83
CA ASP A 113 41.45 1.23 22.34
C ASP A 113 40.55 1.77 21.23
N ASN A 114 41.14 2.14 20.09
CA ASN A 114 40.37 2.63 18.95
C ASN A 114 39.37 1.60 18.41
N SER A 115 39.70 0.31 18.45
CA SER A 115 38.78 -0.75 18.01
C SER A 115 37.56 -0.88 18.93
N LYS A 116 37.77 -0.76 20.25
CA LYS A 116 36.71 -0.82 21.25
C LYS A 116 35.83 0.42 21.18
N HIS A 117 36.43 1.60 21.08
CA HIS A 117 35.70 2.86 20.88
C HIS A 117 34.88 2.86 19.60
N ARG A 118 35.44 2.40 18.48
CA ARG A 118 34.69 2.28 17.21
C ARG A 118 33.54 1.29 17.30
N ARG A 119 33.72 0.16 18.00
CA ARG A 119 32.64 -0.81 18.21
C ARG A 119 31.54 -0.27 19.12
N ALA A 120 31.90 0.43 20.20
CA ALA A 120 30.96 1.08 21.10
C ALA A 120 30.17 2.18 20.38
N GLN A 121 30.84 2.99 19.56
CA GLN A 121 30.21 4.02 18.74
C GLN A 121 29.25 3.42 17.71
N LYS A 122 29.67 2.37 16.97
CA LYS A 122 28.78 1.68 16.03
C LYS A 122 27.54 1.12 16.73
N TRP A 123 27.70 0.57 17.94
CA TRP A 123 26.58 0.07 18.73
C TRP A 123 25.62 1.18 19.16
N GLN A 124 26.15 2.33 19.58
CA GLN A 124 25.36 3.52 19.89
C GLN A 124 24.61 4.06 18.65
N ASP A 125 25.30 4.20 17.51
CA ASP A 125 24.71 4.69 16.27
C ASP A 125 23.60 3.73 15.79
N MET A 126 23.83 2.42 15.88
CA MET A 126 22.81 1.40 15.55
C MET A 126 21.60 1.47 16.47
N ALA A 127 21.79 1.73 17.76
CA ALA A 127 20.69 1.93 18.70
C ALA A 127 19.88 3.21 18.39
N ASN A 128 20.54 4.27 17.92
CA ASN A 128 19.89 5.52 17.49
C ASN A 128 19.08 5.37 16.21
N TRP A 129 19.61 4.61 15.25
CA TRP A 129 18.93 4.32 13.99
C TRP A 129 17.73 3.37 14.17
N ASP A 130 17.84 2.38 15.05
CA ASP A 130 16.86 1.29 15.17
C ASP A 130 15.41 1.82 15.38
N PRO A 131 14.52 1.65 14.39
CA PRO A 131 13.13 2.10 14.45
C PRO A 131 12.21 1.15 15.25
N ALA A 132 12.66 -0.07 15.55
CA ALA A 132 11.81 -1.11 16.14
C ALA A 132 11.55 -0.88 17.63
N PHE A 133 10.33 -1.15 18.08
CA PHE A 133 9.98 -1.17 19.50
C PHE A 133 10.09 -2.58 20.08
N PRO A 134 10.39 -2.74 21.40
CA PRO A 134 10.58 -4.06 22.00
C PRO A 134 9.37 -5.02 21.87
N THR A 135 8.16 -4.49 21.78
CA THR A 135 6.93 -5.28 21.61
C THR A 135 6.63 -5.60 20.14
N GLU A 136 7.38 -5.00 19.23
CA GLU A 136 7.16 -5.13 17.80
C GLU A 136 7.86 -6.36 17.23
N ARG A 137 7.16 -7.12 16.40
CA ARG A 137 7.73 -8.24 15.67
C ARG A 137 8.20 -7.75 14.30
N VAL A 138 9.50 -7.49 14.20
CA VAL A 138 10.14 -7.09 12.94
C VAL A 138 11.00 -8.24 12.43
N SER A 139 10.78 -8.64 11.18
CA SER A 139 11.64 -9.57 10.46
C SER A 139 12.65 -8.74 9.68
N TRP A 140 13.90 -8.69 10.12
CA TRP A 140 14.91 -7.83 9.50
C TRP A 140 15.34 -8.34 8.12
N TYR A 141 15.20 -9.64 7.87
CA TYR A 141 15.39 -10.22 6.55
C TYR A 141 14.38 -9.68 5.54
N ASP A 142 13.08 -9.66 5.90
CA ASP A 142 12.03 -9.14 5.02
C ASP A 142 12.20 -7.63 4.81
N GLU A 143 12.56 -6.90 5.86
CA GLU A 143 12.86 -5.46 5.78
C GLU A 143 14.03 -5.17 4.82
N PHE A 144 15.10 -5.98 4.87
CA PHE A 144 16.23 -5.87 3.94
C PHE A 144 15.78 -6.10 2.48
N ILE A 145 14.95 -7.12 2.25
CA ILE A 145 14.39 -7.39 0.92
C ILE A 145 13.52 -6.22 0.45
N GLN A 146 12.69 -5.65 1.32
CA GLN A 146 11.82 -4.54 0.96
C GLN A 146 12.61 -3.27 0.61
N ARG A 147 13.76 -3.04 1.28
CA ARG A 147 14.64 -1.87 1.06
C ARG A 147 15.52 -2.02 -0.18
N TYR A 148 16.17 -3.16 -0.35
CA TYR A 148 17.24 -3.35 -1.34
C TYR A 148 16.94 -4.42 -2.39
N GLY A 149 16.05 -5.37 -2.10
CA GLY A 149 15.69 -6.45 -3.02
C GLY A 149 14.97 -5.95 -4.29
N PRO A 150 15.19 -6.54 -5.46
CA PRO A 150 14.53 -6.08 -6.69
C PRO A 150 13.00 -6.13 -6.53
N ALA A 151 12.28 -5.21 -7.16
CA ALA A 151 10.82 -5.13 -7.08
C ALA A 151 10.20 -5.12 -8.47
N SER A 152 9.07 -5.79 -8.61
CA SER A 152 8.32 -5.91 -9.87
C SER A 152 6.82 -5.80 -9.63
N ILE A 153 6.10 -5.28 -10.64
CA ILE A 153 4.65 -5.12 -10.61
C ILE A 153 4.01 -6.25 -11.42
N SER A 154 2.95 -6.83 -10.87
CA SER A 154 2.09 -7.81 -11.53
C SER A 154 0.64 -7.33 -11.46
N TRP A 155 0.00 -7.16 -12.62
CA TRP A 155 -1.39 -6.70 -12.72
C TRP A 155 -2.35 -7.86 -12.54
N LEU A 156 -3.32 -7.71 -11.63
CA LEU A 156 -4.32 -8.74 -11.38
C LEU A 156 -5.21 -8.94 -12.62
N GLN A 157 -5.83 -10.10 -12.73
CA GLN A 157 -6.73 -10.42 -13.84
C GLN A 157 -7.85 -9.37 -13.95
N THR A 158 -7.97 -8.76 -15.13
CA THR A 158 -8.97 -7.74 -15.41
C THR A 158 -10.34 -8.39 -15.63
N PRO A 159 -11.40 -7.98 -14.92
CA PRO A 159 -12.74 -8.48 -15.15
C PRO A 159 -13.26 -7.97 -16.49
N ARG A 160 -13.86 -8.86 -17.30
CA ARG A 160 -14.41 -8.55 -18.62
C ARG A 160 -15.88 -8.94 -18.68
N ILE A 161 -16.70 -8.13 -19.34
CA ILE A 161 -18.06 -8.48 -19.72
C ILE A 161 -18.09 -8.84 -21.21
N ARG A 162 -18.70 -9.98 -21.54
CA ARG A 162 -18.97 -10.38 -22.92
C ARG A 162 -20.37 -9.91 -23.28
N ASP A 163 -20.48 -8.85 -24.07
CA ASP A 163 -21.75 -8.42 -24.65
C ASP A 163 -21.67 -8.46 -26.17
N ARG A 164 -22.54 -9.25 -26.80
CA ARG A 164 -22.70 -9.35 -28.27
C ARG A 164 -21.39 -9.49 -29.08
N GLY A 165 -20.40 -10.21 -28.54
CA GLY A 165 -19.13 -10.46 -29.22
C GLY A 165 -18.05 -9.38 -29.03
N MET A 166 -18.34 -8.32 -28.27
CA MET A 166 -17.31 -7.37 -27.77
C MET A 166 -17.00 -7.68 -26.31
N GLU A 167 -15.72 -7.85 -25.98
CA GLU A 167 -15.23 -7.93 -24.60
C GLU A 167 -14.91 -6.51 -24.11
N ALA A 168 -15.71 -6.01 -23.17
CA ALA A 168 -15.43 -4.74 -22.52
C ALA A 168 -14.78 -4.97 -21.14
N ILE A 169 -13.75 -4.19 -20.84
CA ILE A 169 -13.10 -4.17 -19.53
C ILE A 169 -14.05 -3.52 -18.52
N ILE A 170 -14.20 -4.14 -17.36
CA ILE A 170 -14.95 -3.57 -16.23
C ILE A 170 -13.95 -3.00 -15.23
N GLU A 171 -14.16 -1.75 -14.83
CA GLU A 171 -13.30 -1.08 -13.86
C GLU A 171 -13.66 -1.47 -12.41
N SER A 172 -12.65 -1.45 -11.56
CA SER A 172 -12.74 -1.63 -10.11
C SER A 172 -12.92 -0.28 -9.40
N ARG A 173 -13.89 -0.16 -8.50
CA ARG A 173 -14.24 1.12 -7.83
C ARG A 173 -13.73 1.28 -6.41
N GLY A 174 -12.98 0.30 -5.90
CA GLY A 174 -12.30 0.36 -4.61
C GLY A 174 -11.74 -1.00 -4.25
N VAL A 175 -11.02 -1.11 -3.14
CA VAL A 175 -10.48 -2.42 -2.73
C VAL A 175 -10.41 -2.55 -1.23
N ALA A 176 -10.69 -3.76 -0.75
CA ALA A 176 -10.40 -4.20 0.61
C ALA A 176 -9.83 -5.62 0.59
N LEU A 177 -8.95 -5.92 1.54
CA LEU A 177 -8.49 -7.29 1.75
C LEU A 177 -9.52 -8.08 2.56
N TYR A 178 -9.58 -9.37 2.30
CA TYR A 178 -10.43 -10.32 2.98
C TYR A 178 -9.62 -11.56 3.31
N ASN A 179 -9.46 -11.82 4.61
CA ASN A 179 -8.86 -13.05 5.12
C ASN A 179 -10.00 -13.94 5.66
N PRO A 180 -10.44 -14.96 4.90
CA PRO A 180 -11.46 -15.89 5.38
C PRO A 180 -11.07 -16.47 6.74
N TYR A 181 -12.00 -16.52 7.68
CA TYR A 181 -11.76 -17.07 9.02
C TYR A 181 -10.56 -16.42 9.75
N ASN A 182 -10.29 -15.13 9.51
CA ASN A 182 -9.11 -14.40 10.01
C ASN A 182 -7.76 -15.06 9.65
N GLY A 183 -7.67 -15.76 8.51
CA GLY A 183 -6.45 -16.45 8.10
C GLY A 183 -6.13 -17.68 8.95
N ARG A 184 -7.11 -18.22 9.69
CA ARG A 184 -6.99 -19.48 10.46
C ARG A 184 -7.47 -20.70 9.67
N ASP A 185 -7.65 -20.55 8.37
CA ASP A 185 -7.98 -21.63 7.44
C ASP A 185 -6.84 -22.65 7.26
N GLY A 186 -5.63 -22.34 7.73
CA GLY A 186 -4.44 -23.19 7.64
C GLY A 186 -3.66 -23.01 6.35
N ASP A 187 -4.35 -22.61 5.27
CA ASP A 187 -3.77 -22.32 3.96
C ASP A 187 -3.26 -20.89 3.84
N GLY A 188 -3.71 -19.98 4.73
CA GLY A 188 -3.35 -18.57 4.71
C GLY A 188 -4.00 -17.84 3.52
N THR A 189 -5.26 -18.16 3.19
CA THR A 189 -5.96 -17.51 2.09
C THR A 189 -6.11 -16.02 2.37
N MET A 190 -5.78 -15.22 1.36
CA MET A 190 -6.02 -13.78 1.35
C MET A 190 -6.60 -13.41 -0.01
N LEU A 191 -7.76 -12.76 0.02
CA LEU A 191 -8.50 -12.34 -1.16
C LEU A 191 -8.58 -10.81 -1.22
N ALA A 192 -8.64 -10.25 -2.42
CA ALA A 192 -9.06 -8.85 -2.61
C ALA A 192 -10.53 -8.82 -3.02
N VAL A 193 -11.28 -7.86 -2.46
CA VAL A 193 -12.69 -7.62 -2.74
C VAL A 193 -12.85 -6.24 -3.34
N SER A 194 -13.48 -6.15 -4.51
CA SER A 194 -13.81 -4.87 -5.15
C SER A 194 -15.26 -4.88 -5.64
N PRO A 195 -15.99 -3.76 -5.48
CA PRO A 195 -17.15 -3.47 -6.30
C PRO A 195 -16.70 -3.08 -7.70
N LEU A 196 -17.43 -3.52 -8.71
CA LEU A 196 -17.18 -3.21 -10.11
C LEU A 196 -18.17 -2.16 -10.64
N ASP A 197 -17.82 -1.53 -11.76
CA ASP A 197 -18.65 -0.52 -12.44
C ASP A 197 -20.06 -0.95 -12.80
N ASP A 198 -20.24 -2.24 -13.07
CA ASP A 198 -21.50 -2.88 -13.41
C ASP A 198 -22.35 -3.26 -12.18
N GLY A 199 -21.93 -2.83 -10.98
CA GLY A 199 -22.65 -3.13 -9.75
C GLY A 199 -22.45 -4.56 -9.24
N SER A 200 -21.51 -5.33 -9.82
CA SER A 200 -21.10 -6.62 -9.29
C SER A 200 -20.00 -6.49 -8.22
N VAL A 201 -19.76 -7.58 -7.49
CA VAL A 201 -18.65 -7.73 -6.53
C VAL A 201 -17.73 -8.81 -7.05
N CYS A 202 -16.44 -8.50 -7.16
CA CYS A 202 -15.41 -9.40 -7.65
C CYS A 202 -14.40 -9.74 -6.54
N LEU A 203 -13.95 -11.00 -6.55
CA LEU A 203 -12.94 -11.56 -5.65
C LEU A 203 -11.70 -12.00 -6.42
N TRP A 204 -10.51 -11.58 -5.99
CA TRP A 204 -9.23 -12.05 -6.53
C TRP A 204 -8.42 -12.82 -5.49
N ASP A 205 -7.69 -13.83 -5.93
CA ASP A 205 -6.73 -14.56 -5.08
C ASP A 205 -5.40 -13.81 -4.98
N ILE A 206 -5.02 -13.33 -3.80
CA ILE A 206 -3.77 -12.57 -3.61
C ILE A 206 -2.58 -13.49 -3.38
N LYS A 207 -2.80 -14.66 -2.75
CA LYS A 207 -1.72 -15.59 -2.39
C LYS A 207 -1.68 -16.84 -3.27
N GLY A 208 -2.66 -17.01 -4.17
CA GLY A 208 -2.75 -18.17 -5.06
C GLY A 208 -3.08 -19.46 -4.30
N THR A 209 -3.87 -19.35 -3.23
CA THR A 209 -4.21 -20.49 -2.35
C THR A 209 -5.42 -21.28 -2.87
N ARG A 210 -6.37 -20.59 -3.52
CA ARG A 210 -7.60 -21.17 -4.08
C ARG A 210 -7.57 -21.24 -5.61
N GLY A 211 -6.75 -20.42 -6.24
CA GLY A 211 -6.56 -20.38 -7.68
C GLY A 211 -5.14 -19.93 -8.05
N ARG A 212 -4.99 -19.40 -9.26
CA ARG A 212 -3.73 -18.76 -9.65
C ARG A 212 -3.59 -17.43 -8.90
N GLN A 213 -2.39 -17.11 -8.44
CA GLN A 213 -2.13 -15.81 -7.84
C GLN A 213 -2.51 -14.69 -8.83
N GLY A 214 -3.28 -13.70 -8.36
CA GLY A 214 -3.82 -12.61 -9.16
C GLY A 214 -5.07 -12.93 -9.98
N SER A 215 -5.56 -14.17 -9.98
CA SER A 215 -6.77 -14.56 -10.72
C SER A 215 -8.06 -14.21 -9.99
N ILE A 216 -9.14 -14.04 -10.76
CA ILE A 216 -10.50 -13.90 -10.27
C ILE A 216 -11.01 -15.26 -9.79
N ILE A 217 -11.41 -15.34 -8.53
CA ILE A 217 -12.03 -16.54 -7.94
C ILE A 217 -13.53 -16.57 -8.24
N GLY A 218 -14.17 -15.40 -8.24
CA GLY A 218 -15.60 -15.32 -8.50
C GLY A 218 -16.09 -13.87 -8.58
N CYS A 219 -17.12 -13.69 -9.40
CA CYS A 219 -17.89 -12.46 -9.52
C CYS A 219 -19.34 -12.74 -9.15
N SER A 220 -19.99 -11.79 -8.47
CA SER A 220 -21.43 -11.84 -8.26
C SER A 220 -22.19 -11.64 -9.56
N LYS A 221 -23.51 -11.79 -9.52
CA LYS A 221 -24.37 -11.27 -10.60
C LYS A 221 -24.14 -9.76 -10.77
N PRO A 222 -24.26 -9.22 -12.00
CA PRO A 222 -24.25 -7.78 -12.22
C PRO A 222 -25.43 -7.12 -11.48
N ASP A 223 -25.32 -5.81 -11.26
CA ASP A 223 -26.35 -4.95 -10.67
C ASP A 223 -26.76 -5.25 -9.20
N ILE A 224 -26.10 -6.16 -8.49
CA ILE A 224 -26.49 -6.49 -7.10
C ILE A 224 -26.32 -5.30 -6.14
N LEU A 225 -25.35 -4.43 -6.44
CA LEU A 225 -25.06 -3.22 -5.68
C LEU A 225 -25.91 -2.01 -6.12
N PHE A 226 -26.69 -2.11 -7.19
CA PHE A 226 -27.60 -1.04 -7.61
C PHE A 226 -28.92 -1.08 -6.84
N ILE A 227 -29.50 0.10 -6.64
CA ILE A 227 -30.73 0.29 -5.86
C ILE A 227 -31.91 -0.44 -6.50
N ASP A 228 -32.05 -0.34 -7.84
CA ASP A 228 -33.10 -1.03 -8.61
C ASP A 228 -32.92 -2.56 -8.65
N GLY A 229 -31.76 -3.06 -8.23
CA GLY A 229 -31.40 -4.47 -8.34
C GLY A 229 -31.18 -4.95 -9.79
N PRO A 230 -31.01 -6.28 -9.97
CA PRO A 230 -30.72 -6.86 -11.27
C PRO A 230 -31.90 -6.76 -12.25
N GLY A 231 -31.65 -6.14 -13.40
CA GLY A 231 -32.65 -5.94 -14.47
C GLY A 231 -33.32 -4.56 -14.50
N GLY A 232 -32.91 -3.64 -13.62
CA GLY A 232 -33.35 -2.23 -13.66
C GLY A 232 -32.75 -1.45 -14.84
N GLN A 233 -33.28 -0.25 -15.12
CA GLN A 233 -32.65 0.69 -16.08
C GLN A 233 -31.39 1.34 -15.46
N ASN A 234 -30.36 0.52 -15.25
CA ASN A 234 -29.11 0.87 -14.57
C ASN A 234 -28.08 1.57 -15.48
N GLN A 235 -28.45 1.89 -16.72
CA GLN A 235 -27.58 2.59 -17.68
C GLN A 235 -27.42 4.10 -17.37
N ARG A 236 -28.22 4.66 -16.46
CA ARG A 236 -28.12 6.08 -16.10
C ARG A 236 -26.86 6.33 -15.27
N ARG A 237 -26.09 7.36 -15.62
CA ARG A 237 -24.86 7.77 -14.91
C ARG A 237 -25.09 8.02 -13.41
N SER A 238 -26.30 8.44 -13.02
CA SER A 238 -26.71 8.66 -11.63
C SER A 238 -27.00 7.38 -10.83
N LYS A 239 -26.92 6.19 -11.44
CA LYS A 239 -27.13 4.89 -10.78
C LYS A 239 -25.87 4.03 -10.74
N ARG A 240 -24.80 4.43 -11.45
CA ARG A 240 -23.48 3.81 -11.30
C ARG A 240 -22.98 4.00 -9.87
N ILE A 241 -22.13 3.07 -9.42
CA ILE A 241 -21.41 3.22 -8.15
C ILE A 241 -20.73 4.59 -8.17
N ASP A 242 -20.91 5.39 -7.12
CA ASP A 242 -20.41 6.76 -7.14
C ASP A 242 -18.87 6.75 -7.03
N THR A 243 -18.18 7.42 -7.95
CA THR A 243 -16.71 7.61 -7.87
C THR A 243 -16.32 8.60 -6.77
N GLY A 244 -17.29 9.28 -6.16
CA GLY A 244 -17.11 10.24 -5.08
C GLY A 244 -16.81 9.64 -3.71
N VAL A 245 -17.10 8.35 -3.49
CA VAL A 245 -16.84 7.66 -2.22
C VAL A 245 -15.37 7.25 -2.15
N THR A 246 -14.63 7.71 -1.14
CA THR A 246 -13.19 7.44 -1.03
C THR A 246 -12.89 6.06 -0.46
N GLU A 247 -13.56 5.69 0.62
CA GLU A 247 -13.49 4.35 1.24
C GLU A 247 -14.84 3.66 1.11
N CYS A 248 -15.06 3.01 -0.05
CA CYS A 248 -16.34 2.43 -0.43
C CYS A 248 -16.53 0.96 -0.05
N VAL A 249 -15.48 0.29 0.46
CA VAL A 249 -15.50 -1.14 0.84
C VAL A 249 -14.92 -1.32 2.22
N SER A 250 -15.65 -2.02 3.09
CA SER A 250 -15.14 -2.46 4.39
C SER A 250 -15.51 -3.92 4.62
N VAL A 251 -14.57 -4.74 5.10
CA VAL A 251 -14.74 -6.20 5.19
C VAL A 251 -14.71 -6.64 6.65
N ASN A 252 -15.66 -7.47 7.04
CA ASN A 252 -15.66 -8.21 8.28
C ASN A 252 -15.14 -9.64 8.04
N HIS A 253 -13.90 -9.88 8.48
CA HIS A 253 -13.19 -11.15 8.30
C HIS A 253 -13.81 -12.33 9.06
N HIS A 254 -14.49 -12.11 10.19
CA HIS A 254 -15.10 -13.18 10.99
C HIS A 254 -16.40 -13.71 10.41
N ASN A 255 -17.25 -12.77 10.01
CA ASN A 255 -18.59 -13.11 9.54
C ASN A 255 -18.60 -13.40 8.04
N ASN A 256 -17.46 -13.25 7.35
CA ASN A 256 -17.29 -13.40 5.91
C ASN A 256 -18.25 -12.46 5.14
N ARG A 257 -18.33 -11.20 5.58
CA ARG A 257 -19.24 -10.20 5.02
C ARG A 257 -18.49 -8.94 4.61
N ALA A 258 -18.95 -8.30 3.56
CA ALA A 258 -18.47 -6.99 3.14
C ALA A 258 -19.61 -5.98 3.14
N PHE A 259 -19.24 -4.74 3.43
CA PHE A 259 -20.11 -3.58 3.41
C PHE A 259 -19.65 -2.66 2.29
N PHE A 260 -20.58 -2.31 1.42
CA PHE A 260 -20.34 -1.45 0.28
C PHE A 260 -21.16 -0.16 0.44
N ALA A 261 -20.49 0.98 0.31
CA ALA A 261 -21.14 2.27 0.26
C ALA A 261 -21.43 2.64 -1.19
N VAL A 262 -22.71 2.78 -1.53
CA VAL A 262 -23.20 3.18 -2.84
C VAL A 262 -24.19 4.32 -2.65
N GLN A 263 -23.77 5.54 -2.98
CA GLN A 263 -24.58 6.75 -2.79
C GLN A 263 -25.01 6.90 -1.31
N SER A 264 -26.30 6.98 -1.01
CA SER A 264 -26.84 7.02 0.36
C SER A 264 -27.09 5.64 0.99
N HIS A 265 -26.73 4.55 0.31
CA HIS A 265 -27.03 3.20 0.75
C HIS A 265 -25.77 2.45 1.19
N LEU A 266 -25.88 1.77 2.32
CA LEU A 266 -24.93 0.79 2.82
C LEU A 266 -25.47 -0.60 2.53
N ILE A 267 -24.75 -1.37 1.73
CA ILE A 267 -25.16 -2.70 1.27
C ILE A 267 -24.24 -3.75 1.91
N GLU A 268 -24.82 -4.67 2.66
CA GLU A 268 -24.13 -5.81 3.25
C GLU A 268 -24.22 -7.01 2.29
N VAL A 269 -23.08 -7.58 1.93
CA VAL A 269 -22.96 -8.73 1.02
C VAL A 269 -22.25 -9.87 1.74
N ASP A 270 -22.81 -11.08 1.64
CA ASP A 270 -22.16 -12.30 2.08
C ASP A 270 -21.09 -12.71 1.04
N LEU A 271 -19.82 -12.73 1.45
CA LEU A 271 -18.70 -13.03 0.55
C LEU A 271 -18.62 -14.51 0.17
N ASN A 272 -19.23 -15.42 0.92
CA ASN A 272 -19.24 -16.83 0.58
C ASN A 272 -20.22 -17.14 -0.56
N ARG A 273 -21.34 -16.40 -0.61
CA ARG A 273 -22.41 -16.61 -1.60
C ARG A 273 -22.45 -15.53 -2.69
N LEU A 274 -21.74 -14.42 -2.49
CA LEU A 274 -21.77 -13.23 -3.33
C LEU A 274 -23.21 -12.70 -3.55
N GLN A 275 -23.97 -12.64 -2.45
CA GLN A 275 -25.36 -12.19 -2.43
C GLN A 275 -25.59 -11.11 -1.36
N VAL A 276 -26.49 -10.18 -1.66
CA VAL A 276 -26.88 -9.11 -0.72
C VAL A 276 -27.69 -9.70 0.43
N VAL A 277 -27.32 -9.33 1.65
CA VAL A 277 -27.99 -9.75 2.89
C VAL A 277 -28.87 -8.63 3.44
N SER A 278 -28.35 -7.40 3.48
CA SER A 278 -29.09 -6.26 4.01
C SER A 278 -28.74 -4.98 3.25
N ARG A 279 -29.67 -4.02 3.30
CA ARG A 279 -29.50 -2.68 2.75
C ARG A 279 -29.99 -1.70 3.81
N GLN A 280 -29.19 -0.68 4.08
CA GLN A 280 -29.58 0.44 4.94
C GLN A 280 -29.41 1.74 4.17
N SER A 281 -30.44 2.59 4.17
CA SER A 281 -30.38 3.95 3.65
C SER A 281 -30.01 4.95 4.73
N PHE A 282 -29.27 5.97 4.33
CA PHE A 282 -28.97 7.17 5.12
C PHE A 282 -29.61 8.39 4.43
N GLU A 283 -29.83 9.45 5.19
CA GLU A 283 -30.46 10.68 4.68
C GLU A 283 -29.60 11.39 3.63
N TRP A 284 -28.28 11.31 3.78
CA TRP A 284 -27.31 11.91 2.87
C TRP A 284 -26.41 10.86 2.23
N SER A 285 -25.81 11.22 1.10
CA SER A 285 -24.83 10.36 0.44
C SER A 285 -23.66 10.04 1.37
N ILE A 286 -23.31 8.76 1.43
CA ILE A 286 -22.13 8.25 2.10
C ILE A 286 -20.91 8.72 1.29
N THR A 287 -19.91 9.23 2.00
CA THR A 287 -18.67 9.76 1.45
C THR A 287 -17.47 8.88 1.82
N THR A 288 -17.51 8.25 2.98
CA THR A 288 -16.44 7.39 3.49
C THR A 288 -16.97 6.42 4.55
N MET A 289 -16.26 5.31 4.75
CA MET A 289 -16.51 4.33 5.80
C MET A 289 -15.23 3.99 6.55
N SER A 290 -15.35 3.67 7.84
CA SER A 290 -14.22 3.14 8.61
C SER A 290 -13.92 1.68 8.27
N ALA A 291 -12.69 1.24 8.54
CA ALA A 291 -12.39 -0.18 8.65
C ALA A 291 -13.27 -0.83 9.74
N ILE A 292 -13.69 -2.08 9.51
CA ILE A 292 -14.43 -2.85 10.51
C ILE A 292 -13.45 -3.45 11.49
N ASN A 293 -13.70 -3.19 12.77
CA ASN A 293 -12.93 -3.76 13.87
C ASN A 293 -13.83 -4.67 14.70
N GLU A 294 -13.25 -5.73 15.25
CA GLU A 294 -13.98 -6.68 16.10
C GLU A 294 -14.63 -5.97 17.29
N GLY A 295 -15.91 -6.27 17.53
CA GLY A 295 -16.63 -5.75 18.69
C GLY A 295 -17.11 -4.30 18.58
N LEU A 296 -16.80 -3.59 17.49
CA LEU A 296 -17.12 -2.17 17.31
C LEU A 296 -18.13 -1.94 16.19
N PRO A 297 -19.03 -0.93 16.31
CA PRO A 297 -19.92 -0.55 15.23
C PRO A 297 -19.13 0.06 14.07
N LEU A 298 -19.63 -0.12 12.85
CA LEU A 298 -19.11 0.53 11.66
C LEU A 298 -19.41 2.04 11.74
N THR A 299 -18.42 2.88 11.46
CA THR A 299 -18.64 4.33 11.39
C THR A 299 -18.78 4.75 9.94
N VAL A 300 -19.91 5.39 9.62
CA VAL A 300 -20.28 5.83 8.28
C VAL A 300 -20.26 7.35 8.23
N GLY A 301 -19.44 7.92 7.34
CA GLY A 301 -19.39 9.35 7.09
C GLY A 301 -20.29 9.72 5.92
N THR A 302 -21.33 10.49 6.17
CA THR A 302 -22.21 11.05 5.14
C THR A 302 -21.81 12.48 4.82
N SER A 303 -22.36 13.06 3.75
CA SER A 303 -22.03 14.41 3.32
C SER A 303 -22.18 15.48 4.41
N LEU A 304 -23.10 15.32 5.36
CA LEU A 304 -23.37 16.28 6.44
C LEU A 304 -23.26 15.69 7.86
N GLY A 305 -22.84 14.43 8.01
CA GLY A 305 -22.81 13.83 9.35
C GLY A 305 -21.99 12.57 9.46
N ILE A 306 -21.84 12.10 10.70
CA ILE A 306 -21.22 10.83 11.03
C ILE A 306 -22.27 9.97 11.75
N HIS A 307 -22.35 8.70 11.38
CA HIS A 307 -23.29 7.74 11.94
C HIS A 307 -22.54 6.51 12.47
N LEU A 308 -23.01 5.97 13.59
CA LEU A 308 -22.57 4.67 14.10
C LEU A 308 -23.59 3.61 13.68
N HIS A 309 -23.17 2.71 12.78
CA HIS A 309 -23.95 1.58 12.32
C HIS A 309 -23.49 0.31 13.03
N ASP A 310 -24.30 -0.20 13.95
CA ASP A 310 -24.07 -1.53 14.51
C ASP A 310 -24.73 -2.60 13.63
N PHE A 311 -23.91 -3.31 12.87
CA PHE A 311 -24.34 -4.41 12.00
C PHE A 311 -24.76 -5.67 12.79
N ARG A 312 -24.57 -5.71 14.12
CA ARG A 312 -25.03 -6.80 14.99
C ARG A 312 -26.50 -6.62 15.40
N THR A 313 -26.92 -5.38 15.58
CA THR A 313 -28.32 -5.06 15.86
C THR A 313 -29.08 -5.08 14.54
N ARG A 314 -29.50 -6.27 14.12
CA ARG A 314 -30.46 -6.35 13.02
C ARG A 314 -31.75 -5.70 13.50
N ALA A 315 -32.10 -4.56 12.91
CA ALA A 315 -33.47 -4.11 12.94
C ALA A 315 -34.29 -5.30 12.45
N ASN A 316 -35.20 -5.81 13.29
CA ASN A 316 -36.21 -6.76 12.85
C ASN A 316 -36.94 -6.08 11.69
N ILE A 317 -36.53 -6.40 10.46
CA ILE A 317 -37.36 -6.18 9.30
C ILE A 317 -38.61 -7.01 9.62
N PRO A 318 -39.79 -6.39 9.80
CA PRO A 318 -41.00 -7.17 9.91
C PRO A 318 -41.05 -7.98 8.63
N ASN A 319 -40.98 -9.30 8.79
CA ASN A 319 -41.07 -10.24 7.69
C ASN A 319 -42.54 -10.20 7.23
N ASP A 320 -42.94 -9.13 6.55
CA ASP A 320 -44.27 -9.02 5.96
C ASP A 320 -44.25 -9.86 4.68
N ARG A 321 -44.55 -11.14 4.90
CA ARG A 321 -44.96 -12.08 3.86
C ARG A 321 -46.27 -11.57 3.26
N SER A 322 -46.18 -10.76 2.22
CA SER A 322 -47.23 -10.61 1.21
C SER A 322 -46.54 -10.39 -0.13
N GLU A 323 -46.22 -11.48 -0.84
CA GLU A 323 -46.83 -11.78 -2.13
C GLU A 323 -47.21 -10.54 -2.97
N ARG A 324 -46.46 -10.34 -4.07
CA ARG A 324 -46.82 -9.55 -5.26
C ARG A 324 -47.51 -8.20 -5.02
N VAL A 325 -46.76 -7.10 -5.02
CA VAL A 325 -47.32 -5.80 -5.43
C VAL A 325 -46.26 -4.99 -6.17
N GLU A 326 -46.70 -4.33 -7.24
CA GLU A 326 -45.98 -3.32 -8.01
C GLU A 326 -45.34 -2.27 -7.09
N TRP A 327 -44.13 -1.83 -7.45
CA TRP A 327 -43.41 -0.78 -6.73
C TRP A 327 -44.15 0.54 -6.84
N ASP A 328 -44.89 0.91 -5.79
CA ASP A 328 -45.59 2.19 -5.70
C ASP A 328 -44.65 3.24 -5.07
N GLU A 329 -44.63 4.46 -5.61
CA GLU A 329 -43.76 5.58 -5.20
C GLU A 329 -43.94 6.02 -3.72
N TRP A 330 -44.82 5.35 -2.98
CA TRP A 330 -45.26 5.69 -1.62
C TRP A 330 -44.33 5.24 -0.48
N ASP A 331 -43.41 4.29 -0.69
CA ASP A 331 -42.56 3.77 0.39
C ASP A 331 -41.44 4.74 0.84
N VAL A 332 -41.06 5.70 -0.01
CA VAL A 332 -40.12 6.77 0.35
C VAL A 332 -40.71 7.66 1.45
N TYR A 333 -42.01 7.96 1.37
CA TYR A 333 -42.69 8.82 2.34
C TYR A 333 -42.92 8.14 3.70
N LYS A 334 -43.03 6.80 3.77
CA LYS A 334 -43.16 6.10 5.06
C LYS A 334 -41.91 6.26 5.94
N SER A 335 -40.72 6.33 5.35
CA SER A 335 -39.49 6.58 6.11
C SER A 335 -39.39 8.00 6.68
N ILE A 336 -40.07 8.97 6.04
CA ILE A 336 -40.15 10.37 6.49
C ILE A 336 -41.09 10.50 7.70
N PHE A 337 -42.07 9.61 7.84
CA PHE A 337 -43.07 9.62 8.91
C PHE A 337 -42.90 8.49 9.94
N ASP A 338 -41.77 7.76 9.95
CA ASP A 338 -41.48 6.78 11.00
C ASP A 338 -41.24 7.55 12.33
N PRO A 339 -42.07 7.36 13.37
CA PRO A 339 -41.97 8.12 14.63
C PRO A 339 -40.75 7.71 15.47
N LYS A 340 -39.94 6.75 15.02
CA LYS A 340 -38.71 6.38 15.70
C LYS A 340 -37.67 7.48 15.54
N PRO A 341 -37.10 8.01 16.64
CA PRO A 341 -36.03 8.97 16.54
C PRO A 341 -34.88 8.35 15.74
N LEU A 342 -34.33 9.12 14.80
CA LEU A 342 -33.15 8.72 14.05
C LEU A 342 -32.05 8.28 15.03
N PRO A 343 -31.26 7.25 14.68
CA PRO A 343 -30.08 6.92 15.46
C PRO A 343 -29.24 8.18 15.68
N PRO A 344 -28.63 8.35 16.86
CA PRO A 344 -27.82 9.53 17.14
C PRO A 344 -26.76 9.67 16.05
N TYR A 345 -26.71 10.83 15.41
CA TYR A 345 -25.72 11.18 14.41
C TYR A 345 -25.02 12.47 14.82
N ALA A 346 -23.73 12.58 14.48
CA ALA A 346 -22.98 13.82 14.70
C ALA A 346 -23.09 14.67 13.45
N SER A 347 -23.78 15.82 13.55
CA SER A 347 -23.87 16.79 12.46
C SER A 347 -22.51 17.47 12.22
N LEU A 348 -22.06 17.49 10.97
CA LEU A 348 -20.85 18.20 10.57
C LEU A 348 -21.23 19.59 10.03
N SER A 349 -20.53 20.62 10.50
CA SER A 349 -20.72 21.99 10.03
C SER A 349 -20.16 22.23 8.62
N GLN A 350 -19.19 21.41 8.21
CA GLN A 350 -18.59 21.46 6.88
C GLN A 350 -18.75 20.09 6.19
N PRO A 351 -19.10 20.09 4.90
CA PRO A 351 -19.49 18.87 4.23
C PRO A 351 -18.29 17.96 3.89
N THR A 352 -18.57 16.67 3.76
CA THR A 352 -17.70 15.61 3.21
C THR A 352 -16.50 15.19 4.08
N PRO A 353 -16.72 14.34 5.10
CA PRO A 353 -15.65 13.53 5.66
C PRO A 353 -15.05 12.62 4.57
N ILE A 354 -13.74 12.40 4.60
CA ILE A 354 -13.01 11.59 3.61
C ILE A 354 -12.35 10.37 4.26
N SER A 355 -11.86 10.51 5.49
CA SER A 355 -11.18 9.43 6.20
C SER A 355 -11.65 9.36 7.64
N ILE A 356 -11.93 8.14 8.10
CA ILE A 356 -12.37 7.84 9.46
C ILE A 356 -11.40 6.80 10.01
N LEU A 357 -10.70 7.16 11.09
CA LEU A 357 -9.73 6.32 11.76
C LEU A 357 -10.17 6.04 13.18
N HIS A 358 -10.25 4.76 13.53
CA HIS A 358 -10.34 4.34 14.91
C HIS A 358 -8.93 4.12 15.45
N LEU A 359 -8.54 4.81 16.53
CA LEU A 359 -7.17 4.67 17.02
C LEU A 359 -6.92 3.28 17.61
N PRO A 360 -5.78 2.63 17.30
CA PRO A 360 -5.35 1.44 18.01
C PRO A 360 -4.98 1.77 19.46
N LYS A 361 -4.99 0.77 20.35
CA LYS A 361 -4.43 0.91 21.70
C LYS A 361 -2.90 0.91 21.65
N PRO A 362 -2.21 1.64 22.54
CA PRO A 362 -0.74 1.62 22.60
C PRO A 362 -0.21 0.18 22.71
N GLY A 363 0.76 -0.16 21.88
CA GLY A 363 1.44 -1.47 21.88
C GLY A 363 0.66 -2.63 21.24
N SER A 364 -0.55 -2.42 20.70
CA SER A 364 -1.28 -3.47 19.98
C SER A 364 -1.97 -2.95 18.72
N HIS A 365 -1.73 -3.60 17.58
CA HIS A 365 -2.39 -3.28 16.31
C HIS A 365 -3.83 -3.80 16.24
N SER A 366 -4.19 -4.84 17.00
CA SER A 366 -5.49 -5.51 16.90
C SER A 366 -6.55 -4.93 17.84
N GLN A 367 -6.13 -4.32 18.95
CA GLN A 367 -7.04 -3.70 19.89
C GLN A 367 -7.24 -2.24 19.55
N VAL A 368 -8.49 -1.80 19.55
CA VAL A 368 -8.87 -0.45 19.15
C VAL A 368 -9.40 0.31 20.36
N SER A 369 -9.03 1.58 20.48
CA SER A 369 -9.52 2.53 21.48
C SER A 369 -10.96 2.95 21.16
N ASP A 370 -11.58 3.71 22.06
CA ASP A 370 -12.89 4.34 21.85
C ASP A 370 -12.82 5.65 21.07
N ASP A 371 -11.61 6.10 20.73
CA ASP A 371 -11.36 7.32 19.99
C ASP A 371 -11.56 7.13 18.47
N ILE A 372 -12.35 8.03 17.90
CA ILE A 372 -12.62 8.14 16.47
C ILE A 372 -12.09 9.49 15.99
N PHE A 373 -11.20 9.46 15.01
CA PHE A 373 -10.69 10.65 14.33
C PHE A 373 -11.27 10.72 12.93
N VAL A 374 -11.79 11.91 12.58
CA VAL A 374 -12.41 12.15 11.28
C VAL A 374 -11.75 13.35 10.61
N SER A 375 -11.33 13.16 9.37
CA SER A 375 -10.83 14.23 8.52
C SER A 375 -11.58 14.27 7.18
N GLY A 376 -11.48 15.38 6.47
CA GLY A 376 -12.18 15.53 5.19
C GLY A 376 -11.82 16.80 4.44
N ARG A 377 -12.78 17.35 3.71
CA ARG A 377 -12.64 18.64 3.01
C ARG A 377 -12.75 19.84 3.97
N PHE A 378 -12.16 19.71 5.15
CA PHE A 378 -12.09 20.73 6.19
C PHE A 378 -10.70 20.73 6.84
N THR A 379 -10.31 21.85 7.46
CA THR A 379 -8.94 22.10 7.93
C THR A 379 -8.61 21.47 9.29
N ASN A 380 -9.59 20.84 9.92
CA ASN A 380 -9.46 20.26 11.25
C ASN A 380 -9.50 18.73 11.17
N ILE A 381 -8.91 18.06 12.15
CA ILE A 381 -9.18 16.65 12.44
C ILE A 381 -10.10 16.65 13.65
N LEU A 382 -11.29 16.08 13.51
CA LEU A 382 -12.29 16.04 14.57
C LEU A 382 -12.11 14.77 15.39
N HIS A 383 -12.11 14.93 16.72
CA HIS A 383 -12.00 13.83 17.67
C HIS A 383 -13.34 13.59 18.35
N TYR A 384 -13.83 12.36 18.22
CA TYR A 384 -15.00 11.85 18.89
C TYR A 384 -14.61 10.69 19.80
N ASP A 385 -15.30 10.56 20.94
CA ASP A 385 -15.27 9.38 21.78
C ASP A 385 -16.59 8.64 21.57
N ARG A 386 -16.53 7.34 21.27
CA ARG A 386 -17.72 6.49 21.08
C ARG A 386 -18.70 6.57 22.25
N ARG A 387 -18.21 6.75 23.48
CA ARG A 387 -19.04 6.81 24.69
C ARG A 387 -19.78 8.15 24.85
N LYS A 388 -19.24 9.21 24.25
CA LYS A 388 -19.81 10.57 24.29
C LYS A 388 -20.47 10.98 22.98
N PHE A 389 -20.50 10.07 22.01
CA PHE A 389 -21.10 10.30 20.70
C PHE A 389 -22.59 10.69 20.87
N PRO A 390 -23.07 11.75 20.19
CA PRO A 390 -22.49 12.46 19.04
C PRO A 390 -21.62 13.70 19.35
N ALA A 391 -21.30 13.99 20.61
CA ALA A 391 -20.56 15.21 20.96
C ALA A 391 -19.08 15.16 20.53
N ILE A 392 -18.57 16.26 19.99
CA ILE A 392 -17.15 16.44 19.67
C ILE A 392 -16.37 16.57 20.98
N VAL A 393 -15.35 15.74 21.15
CA VAL A 393 -14.45 15.79 22.32
C VAL A 393 -13.36 16.84 22.13
N GLY A 394 -12.81 16.93 20.91
CA GLY A 394 -11.77 17.88 20.58
C GLY A 394 -11.59 18.06 19.08
N SER A 395 -10.77 19.03 18.71
CA SER A 395 -10.37 19.25 17.31
C SER A 395 -8.90 19.61 17.23
N ILE A 396 -8.22 19.08 16.21
CA ILE A 396 -6.82 19.37 15.92
C ILE A 396 -6.80 20.20 14.65
N TYR A 397 -6.28 21.44 14.72
CA TYR A 397 -6.15 22.28 13.54
C TYR A 397 -4.95 21.83 12.70
N SER A 398 -5.21 21.30 11.51
CA SER A 398 -4.17 20.93 10.55
C SER A 398 -3.84 22.10 9.60
N GLY A 399 -4.81 22.95 9.27
CA GLY A 399 -4.63 24.03 8.28
C GLY A 399 -4.54 23.56 6.82
N GLY A 400 -4.53 22.24 6.59
CA GLY A 400 -4.60 21.60 5.27
C GLY A 400 -5.82 20.69 5.13
N LEU A 401 -6.07 20.22 3.90
CA LEU A 401 -7.16 19.27 3.61
C LEU A 401 -6.60 17.85 3.72
N ILE A 402 -6.97 17.14 4.80
CA ILE A 402 -6.49 15.79 5.08
C ILE A 402 -7.41 14.76 4.44
N LYS A 403 -6.86 13.97 3.51
CA LYS A 403 -7.57 12.98 2.70
C LYS A 403 -7.46 11.56 3.25
N SER A 404 -6.44 11.25 4.04
CA SER A 404 -6.22 9.92 4.59
C SER A 404 -5.62 10.02 5.99
N LEU A 405 -6.04 9.13 6.88
CA LEU A 405 -5.52 8.97 8.23
C LEU A 405 -5.07 7.51 8.42
N ALA A 406 -3.90 7.32 9.02
CA ALA A 406 -3.40 6.03 9.48
C ALA A 406 -2.82 6.17 10.89
N ALA A 407 -2.68 5.07 11.62
CA ALA A 407 -2.04 5.08 12.93
C ALA A 407 -1.06 3.91 13.11
N VAL A 408 0.00 4.19 13.86
CA VAL A 408 0.99 3.22 14.30
C VAL A 408 0.93 3.21 15.84
N PRO A 409 0.77 2.04 16.49
CA PRO A 409 0.57 1.92 17.94
C PRO A 409 1.85 2.13 18.77
N TYR A 410 2.77 2.92 18.24
CA TYR A 410 4.03 3.29 18.86
C TYR A 410 4.18 4.81 18.86
N PRO A 411 4.69 5.41 19.94
CA PRO A 411 4.87 6.85 20.01
C PRO A 411 6.06 7.30 19.17
N TYR A 412 5.89 8.42 18.50
CA TYR A 412 6.94 9.18 17.86
C TYR A 412 7.07 10.53 18.55
N SER A 413 8.31 10.90 18.89
CA SER A 413 8.65 12.14 19.58
C SER A 413 9.62 12.89 18.68
N THR A 414 9.22 14.07 18.21
CA THR A 414 10.03 14.90 17.31
C THR A 414 11.35 15.31 17.96
N VAL A 415 11.29 15.72 19.23
CA VAL A 415 12.47 16.13 20.02
C VAL A 415 13.44 14.97 20.21
N ASP A 416 12.94 13.79 20.58
CA ASP A 416 13.80 12.61 20.73
C ASP A 416 14.39 12.20 19.38
N TYR A 417 13.63 12.35 18.30
CA TYR A 417 14.09 12.01 16.97
C TYR A 417 15.23 12.93 16.48
N GLU A 418 15.14 14.25 16.69
CA GLU A 418 16.20 15.19 16.29
C GLU A 418 17.55 14.82 16.93
N VAL A 419 17.55 14.48 18.21
CA VAL A 419 18.77 14.03 18.91
C VAL A 419 19.24 12.67 18.41
N ARG A 420 18.31 11.74 18.14
CA ARG A 420 18.65 10.44 17.52
C ARG A 420 19.27 10.62 16.15
N ARG A 421 18.84 11.60 15.36
CA ARG A 421 19.36 11.88 14.02
C ARG A 421 20.85 12.18 14.03
N HIS A 422 21.36 12.80 15.10
CA HIS A 422 22.79 13.08 15.28
C HIS A 422 23.57 11.93 15.94
N GLY A 423 22.89 10.86 16.35
CA GLY A 423 23.49 9.71 17.03
C GLY A 423 23.97 10.01 18.45
N GLU A 424 23.40 11.05 19.09
CA GLU A 424 23.91 11.58 20.36
C GLU A 424 23.41 10.81 21.60
N PHE A 425 22.28 10.10 21.51
CA PHE A 425 21.76 9.39 22.69
C PHE A 425 22.58 8.14 23.03
N PRO A 426 22.82 7.89 24.33
CA PRO A 426 23.33 6.61 24.78
C PRO A 426 22.27 5.52 24.61
N ALA A 427 22.70 4.30 24.26
CA ALA A 427 21.81 3.18 23.96
C ALA A 427 20.84 2.81 25.12
N GLU A 428 21.26 3.02 26.36
CA GLU A 428 20.42 2.78 27.54
C GLU A 428 19.23 3.75 27.62
N GLN A 429 19.45 5.02 27.28
CA GLN A 429 18.41 6.04 27.27
C GLN A 429 17.37 5.74 26.18
N ILE A 430 17.82 5.31 25.00
CA ILE A 430 16.95 4.87 23.91
C ILE A 430 16.06 3.70 24.35
N SER A 431 16.67 2.70 25.00
CA SER A 431 15.97 1.53 25.53
C SER A 431 14.95 1.92 26.61
N ARG A 432 15.23 2.97 27.39
CA ARG A 432 14.29 3.53 28.37
C ARG A 432 13.13 4.25 27.68
N ILE A 433 13.40 5.08 26.68
CA ILE A 433 12.38 5.81 25.91
C ILE A 433 11.44 4.80 25.21
N LYS A 434 11.98 3.79 24.53
CA LYS A 434 11.17 2.78 23.83
C LYS A 434 10.30 1.91 24.76
N ARG A 435 10.71 1.70 26.01
CA ARG A 435 9.94 0.92 27.01
C ARG A 435 8.92 1.76 27.77
N THR A 436 9.24 3.02 28.04
CA THR A 436 8.40 3.92 28.85
C THR A 436 7.42 4.70 27.98
N GLY A 437 7.74 4.89 26.69
CA GLY A 437 6.91 5.59 25.74
C GLY A 437 5.57 4.89 25.56
N SER A 438 4.52 5.50 26.09
CA SER A 438 3.13 5.14 25.79
C SER A 438 2.57 6.15 24.81
N GLY A 439 1.99 5.68 23.70
CA GLY A 439 1.32 6.56 22.75
C GLY A 439 1.08 5.88 21.42
N VAL A 440 0.40 6.61 20.55
CA VAL A 440 0.08 6.20 19.19
C VAL A 440 0.50 7.35 18.28
N THR A 441 1.21 7.03 17.21
CA THR A 441 1.53 8.00 16.16
C THR A 441 0.43 7.96 15.12
N MET A 442 -0.22 9.10 14.90
CA MET A 442 -1.20 9.25 13.82
C MET A 442 -0.54 9.94 12.64
N ILE A 443 -0.71 9.38 11.45
CA ILE A 443 -0.17 9.87 10.19
C ILE A 443 -1.33 10.44 9.39
N ALA A 444 -1.20 11.71 8.98
CA ALA A 444 -2.21 12.42 8.21
C ALA A 444 -1.70 12.73 6.81
N GLY A 445 -2.29 12.09 5.80
CA GLY A 445 -1.99 12.32 4.39
C GLY A 445 -2.96 13.34 3.78
N GLY A 446 -2.44 14.44 3.24
CA GLY A 446 -3.28 15.52 2.73
C GLY A 446 -2.55 16.54 1.88
N VAL A 447 -3.31 17.54 1.40
CA VAL A 447 -2.73 18.71 0.74
C VAL A 447 -2.43 19.74 1.81
N TYR A 448 -1.15 19.96 2.05
CA TYR A 448 -0.66 20.91 3.05
C TYR A 448 -0.14 22.17 2.35
N LYS A 449 -0.67 23.34 2.70
CA LYS A 449 -0.32 24.64 2.08
C LYS A 449 0.70 25.46 2.91
N LEU A 450 1.17 24.95 4.05
CA LEU A 450 2.00 25.69 5.01
C LEU A 450 3.38 25.02 5.20
N LYS A 451 4.28 25.69 5.94
CA LYS A 451 5.59 25.15 6.38
C LYS A 451 5.39 24.28 7.63
N GLY A 452 5.02 23.02 7.44
CA GLY A 452 4.81 22.04 8.50
C GLY A 452 5.68 20.81 8.25
N SER A 453 6.13 20.20 9.33
CA SER A 453 6.87 18.94 9.34
C SER A 453 5.96 17.82 8.83
N LEU A 454 6.16 17.38 7.59
CA LEU A 454 5.44 16.25 7.01
C LEU A 454 6.21 14.98 7.38
N GLU A 455 5.60 14.11 8.17
CA GLU A 455 6.15 12.79 8.48
C GLU A 455 5.42 11.75 7.60
N ILE A 456 6.16 11.14 6.66
CA ILE A 456 5.62 10.36 5.55
C ILE A 456 6.19 8.95 5.58
N ILE A 457 5.40 7.88 5.69
CA ILE A 457 5.97 6.52 5.72
C ILE A 457 5.97 5.85 4.33
N VAL A 458 4.83 5.83 3.63
CA VAL A 458 4.74 5.34 2.23
C VAL A 458 3.64 6.10 1.48
N PHE A 459 3.88 6.56 0.26
CA PHE A 459 2.84 7.16 -0.59
C PHE A 459 3.08 6.97 -2.09
N SER A 460 1.99 7.12 -2.87
CA SER A 460 2.07 7.27 -4.32
C SER A 460 2.08 8.76 -4.69
N ASP A 461 3.14 9.20 -5.34
CA ASP A 461 3.32 10.55 -5.85
C ASP A 461 2.44 10.78 -7.11
N GLY A 462 2.16 12.04 -7.43
CA GLY A 462 1.46 12.44 -8.66
C GLY A 462 2.23 12.10 -9.95
N ASN A 463 3.50 11.71 -9.80
CA ASN A 463 4.35 11.17 -10.87
C ASN A 463 4.21 9.64 -11.07
N GLY A 464 3.31 8.98 -10.33
CA GLY A 464 3.13 7.52 -10.37
C GLY A 464 4.29 6.76 -9.71
N LEU A 465 4.91 7.35 -8.68
CA LEU A 465 6.00 6.72 -7.92
C LEU A 465 5.50 6.32 -6.54
N ILE A 466 5.66 5.06 -6.16
CA ILE A 466 5.55 4.62 -4.77
C ILE A 466 6.89 4.89 -4.10
N LYS A 467 6.89 5.64 -3.00
CA LYS A 467 8.10 5.98 -2.22
C LYS A 467 7.96 5.44 -0.80
N TRP A 468 9.03 4.84 -0.29
CA TRP A 468 9.16 4.35 1.08
C TRP A 468 10.13 5.25 1.83
N PHE A 469 9.78 5.55 3.06
CA PHE A 469 10.56 6.37 3.96
C PHE A 469 10.74 5.62 5.28
N GLU A 470 11.78 6.01 6.01
CA GLU A 470 11.94 5.59 7.39
C GLU A 470 10.77 6.10 8.25
N ARG A 471 10.65 5.57 9.47
CA ARG A 471 9.64 6.05 10.45
C ARG A 471 9.76 7.52 10.81
N ASP A 472 10.89 8.13 10.49
CA ASP A 472 11.10 9.55 10.65
C ASP A 472 10.29 10.41 9.68
N GLY A 473 9.83 9.82 8.60
CA GLY A 473 9.06 10.50 7.60
C GLY A 473 9.82 11.40 6.64
N PHE A 474 11.16 11.47 6.74
CA PHE A 474 12.04 12.33 5.94
C PHE A 474 13.01 11.55 5.08
N THR A 475 13.52 10.43 5.59
CA THR A 475 14.60 9.69 4.95
C THR A 475 14.01 8.71 3.93
N GLU A 476 14.14 9.00 2.63
CA GLU A 476 13.70 8.10 1.56
C GLU A 476 14.59 6.84 1.53
N CYS A 477 13.99 5.66 1.74
CA CYS A 477 14.68 4.38 1.63
C CYS A 477 14.67 3.84 0.20
N ARG A 478 13.54 4.02 -0.50
CA ARG A 478 13.28 3.42 -1.81
C ARG A 478 12.22 4.20 -2.57
N ARG A 479 12.27 4.11 -3.90
CA ARG A 479 11.16 4.45 -4.79
C ARG A 479 10.99 3.43 -5.90
N HIS A 480 9.76 3.28 -6.37
CA HIS A 480 9.40 2.39 -7.46
C HIS A 480 8.35 3.06 -8.36
N LYS A 481 8.52 2.99 -9.69
CA LYS A 481 7.60 3.61 -10.65
C LYS A 481 6.50 2.62 -11.02
N ILE A 482 5.25 3.05 -10.88
CA ILE A 482 4.10 2.33 -11.40
C ILE A 482 4.15 2.43 -12.92
N GLY A 483 4.29 1.29 -13.58
CA GLY A 483 4.24 1.17 -15.03
C GLY A 483 2.82 1.40 -15.57
N SER A 484 2.67 1.40 -16.89
CA SER A 484 1.34 1.30 -17.51
C SER A 484 0.96 -0.17 -17.62
N CYS A 485 -0.28 -0.52 -17.27
CA CYS A 485 -0.82 -1.86 -17.52
C CYS A 485 -0.87 -2.22 -19.01
N ASP A 486 -1.10 -1.23 -19.89
CA ASP A 486 -1.35 -1.41 -21.32
C ASP A 486 -0.14 -1.05 -22.19
N ALA A 487 1.09 -1.17 -21.67
CA ALA A 487 2.30 -0.78 -22.40
C ALA A 487 2.54 -1.52 -23.75
N LYS A 488 1.67 -2.49 -24.11
CA LYS A 488 1.66 -3.18 -25.41
C LYS A 488 0.54 -2.73 -26.35
N GLU A 489 -0.50 -2.05 -25.87
CA GLU A 489 -1.53 -1.48 -26.73
C GLU A 489 -1.06 -0.09 -27.20
N ASN A 490 -0.78 0.05 -28.49
CA ASN A 490 -0.56 1.34 -29.15
C ASN A 490 -1.87 2.15 -29.19
N ASN A 491 -2.41 2.47 -28.03
CA ASN A 491 -3.63 3.25 -27.91
C ASN A 491 -3.24 4.73 -27.96
N ILE A 492 -3.65 5.41 -29.01
CA ILE A 492 -3.34 6.84 -29.29
C ILE A 492 -3.91 7.76 -28.18
N PHE A 493 -4.85 7.25 -27.36
CA PHE A 493 -5.43 7.92 -26.19
C PHE A 493 -4.84 7.48 -24.84
N ALA A 494 -3.97 6.46 -24.80
CA ALA A 494 -3.21 6.17 -23.60
C ALA A 494 -2.28 7.37 -23.39
N SER A 495 -2.47 8.11 -22.29
CA SER A 495 -1.72 9.32 -22.02
C SER A 495 -0.22 9.03 -22.01
N SER A 496 0.44 9.30 -23.13
CA SER A 496 1.88 9.15 -23.33
C SER A 496 2.64 9.82 -22.18
N GLY A 497 3.26 9.01 -21.33
CA GLY A 497 4.25 9.44 -20.34
C GLY A 497 3.80 9.59 -18.89
N ARG A 498 2.50 9.61 -18.56
CA ARG A 498 2.03 9.58 -17.16
C ARG A 498 1.82 8.13 -16.74
N GLY A 499 2.69 7.62 -15.86
CA GLY A 499 2.44 6.34 -15.19
C GLY A 499 1.15 6.39 -14.38
N GLU A 500 0.55 5.23 -14.13
CA GLU A 500 -0.65 5.15 -13.29
C GLU A 500 -0.34 5.59 -11.85
N ILE A 501 -1.36 6.10 -11.15
CA ILE A 501 -1.22 6.60 -9.79
C ILE A 501 -2.01 5.68 -8.85
N ALA A 502 -1.36 5.13 -7.83
CA ALA A 502 -2.07 4.37 -6.82
C ALA A 502 -2.90 5.30 -5.93
N ARG A 503 -4.22 5.08 -5.92
CA ARG A 503 -5.19 5.79 -5.08
C ARG A 503 -5.34 5.15 -3.70
N LYS A 504 -5.12 3.83 -3.60
CA LYS A 504 -5.10 3.08 -2.34
C LYS A 504 -3.97 2.06 -2.35
N ILE A 505 -3.30 1.90 -1.22
CA ILE A 505 -2.19 0.96 -1.02
C ILE A 505 -2.51 0.16 0.24
N VAL A 506 -2.38 -1.17 0.16
CA VAL A 506 -2.68 -2.09 1.25
C VAL A 506 -1.56 -3.14 1.35
N SER A 507 -1.07 -3.39 2.56
CA SER A 507 -0.10 -4.45 2.81
C SER A 507 -0.78 -5.82 2.80
N THR A 508 -0.15 -6.81 2.15
CA THR A 508 -0.62 -8.21 2.13
C THR A 508 -0.03 -9.07 3.25
N LYS A 509 0.57 -8.43 4.26
CA LYS A 509 1.12 -9.11 5.43
C LYS A 509 0.01 -9.79 6.23
N SER A 510 0.11 -11.12 6.40
CA SER A 510 -0.82 -11.85 7.25
C SER A 510 -0.51 -11.63 8.72
N SER A 511 -1.54 -11.40 9.55
CA SER A 511 -1.42 -11.32 11.01
C SER A 511 -1.35 -12.70 11.67
N VAL A 512 -1.73 -13.76 10.95
CA VAL A 512 -1.83 -15.14 11.45
C VAL A 512 -1.15 -16.06 10.45
N GLY A 513 0.06 -16.53 10.77
CA GLY A 513 0.79 -17.48 9.92
C GLY A 513 2.29 -17.46 10.18
N HIS A 514 2.95 -18.60 9.99
CA HIS A 514 4.41 -18.72 10.12
C HIS A 514 5.12 -17.71 9.20
N ASN A 515 6.24 -17.14 9.68
CA ASN A 515 7.22 -16.36 8.91
C ASN A 515 7.71 -17.15 7.67
N ARG A 516 6.88 -17.27 6.63
CA ARG A 516 7.39 -17.49 5.29
C ARG A 516 7.95 -16.14 4.88
N SER A 517 9.27 -16.07 4.86
CA SER A 517 10.00 -14.90 4.39
C SER A 517 9.52 -14.49 3.00
N ASN A 518 9.50 -13.20 2.72
CA ASN A 518 9.10 -12.60 1.44
C ASN A 518 7.62 -12.83 1.07
N ASN A 519 6.71 -12.73 2.05
CA ASN A 519 5.26 -12.81 1.82
C ASN A 519 4.53 -11.48 2.05
N ASP A 520 5.27 -10.38 2.13
CA ASP A 520 4.75 -9.03 2.42
C ASP A 520 4.70 -8.19 1.13
N ASP A 521 3.93 -8.64 0.15
CA ASP A 521 3.67 -7.87 -1.08
C ASP A 521 2.74 -6.67 -0.79
N ILE A 522 2.70 -5.72 -1.71
CA ILE A 522 1.88 -4.51 -1.61
C ILE A 522 0.81 -4.53 -2.70
N LEU A 523 -0.45 -4.60 -2.30
CA LEU A 523 -1.59 -4.44 -3.20
C LEU A 523 -1.88 -2.95 -3.38
N PHE A 524 -2.08 -2.51 -4.61
CA PHE A 524 -2.47 -1.13 -4.90
C PHE A 524 -3.63 -1.07 -5.90
N TRP A 525 -4.41 0.00 -5.81
CA TRP A 525 -5.54 0.27 -6.69
C TRP A 525 -5.36 1.63 -7.36
N THR A 526 -5.50 1.69 -8.68
CA THR A 526 -5.23 2.91 -9.48
C THR A 526 -6.47 3.79 -9.71
N GLY A 527 -7.65 3.31 -9.31
CA GLY A 527 -8.93 3.94 -9.64
C GLY A 527 -9.77 3.09 -10.58
N GLU A 528 -9.10 2.24 -11.36
CA GLU A 528 -9.70 1.42 -12.41
C GLU A 528 -9.23 -0.03 -12.31
N ARG A 529 -7.93 -0.25 -12.01
CA ARG A 529 -7.32 -1.59 -11.97
C ARG A 529 -6.61 -1.85 -10.64
N LEU A 530 -6.38 -3.14 -10.38
CA LEU A 530 -5.63 -3.64 -9.23
C LEU A 530 -4.27 -4.16 -9.69
N GLY A 531 -3.22 -3.75 -9.00
CA GLY A 531 -1.87 -4.23 -9.21
C GLY A 531 -1.23 -4.68 -7.91
N MET A 532 -0.29 -5.60 -8.01
CA MET A 532 0.50 -6.09 -6.88
C MET A 532 1.96 -5.79 -7.13
N LEU A 533 2.59 -5.12 -6.18
CA LEU A 533 4.02 -4.92 -6.13
C LEU A 533 4.64 -6.00 -5.26
N SER A 534 5.52 -6.77 -5.86
CA SER A 534 6.26 -7.86 -5.21
C SER A 534 7.75 -7.55 -5.17
N PHE A 535 8.44 -8.04 -4.14
CA PHE A 535 9.88 -7.84 -3.96
C PHE A 535 10.67 -8.98 -4.59
N THR A 536 10.36 -9.26 -5.86
CA THR A 536 11.01 -10.26 -6.70
C THR A 536 11.61 -9.62 -7.95
N ALA A 537 12.64 -10.27 -8.51
CA ALA A 537 13.31 -9.79 -9.72
C ALA A 537 12.42 -9.86 -10.98
N THR A 538 11.53 -10.85 -11.02
CA THR A 538 10.59 -11.09 -12.11
C THR A 538 9.16 -10.95 -11.59
N PRO A 539 8.23 -10.45 -12.42
CA PRO A 539 6.82 -10.41 -12.05
C PRO A 539 6.32 -11.82 -11.73
N LEU A 540 5.40 -11.91 -10.77
CA LEU A 540 4.83 -13.19 -10.33
C LEU A 540 3.94 -13.82 -11.42
N TYR A 541 3.32 -12.97 -12.24
CA TYR A 541 2.47 -13.33 -13.36
C TYR A 541 2.34 -12.14 -14.32
N LEU A 542 1.95 -12.43 -15.56
CA LEU A 542 1.67 -11.46 -16.63
C LEU A 542 0.17 -11.39 -16.92
N SER A 543 -0.32 -10.39 -17.65
CA SER A 543 -1.74 -10.34 -18.02
C SER A 543 -2.14 -11.48 -18.97
N GLU A 544 -1.21 -11.90 -19.84
CA GLU A 544 -1.36 -13.00 -20.83
C GLU A 544 -1.60 -14.36 -20.16
N ASP A 545 -1.15 -14.51 -18.92
CA ASP A 545 -1.30 -15.73 -18.13
C ASP A 545 -2.75 -16.06 -17.75
N PHE A 546 -3.65 -15.09 -17.87
CA PHE A 546 -5.07 -15.24 -17.54
C PHE A 546 -5.96 -15.32 -18.79
N GLU A 547 -5.39 -15.15 -19.98
CA GLU A 547 -6.16 -15.32 -21.21
C GLU A 547 -6.37 -16.82 -21.48
N PRO A 548 -7.57 -17.23 -21.91
CA PRO A 548 -7.79 -18.62 -22.28
C PRO A 548 -6.81 -19.01 -23.39
N PRO A 549 -6.30 -20.26 -23.40
CA PRO A 549 -5.45 -20.73 -24.49
C PRO A 549 -6.18 -20.46 -25.80
N LEU A 550 -5.55 -19.70 -26.71
CA LEU A 550 -6.09 -19.50 -28.04
C LEU A 550 -6.29 -20.89 -28.66
N ASP A 551 -7.54 -21.25 -28.96
CA ASP A 551 -7.82 -22.40 -29.79
C ASP A 551 -7.09 -22.16 -31.11
N VAL A 552 -6.03 -22.95 -31.35
CA VAL A 552 -5.12 -22.74 -32.48
C VAL A 552 -5.88 -22.76 -33.81
N GLU A 553 -6.97 -23.53 -33.86
CA GLU A 553 -7.90 -23.57 -35.00
C GLU A 553 -8.67 -22.25 -35.16
N ALA A 554 -9.28 -21.72 -34.10
CA ALA A 554 -10.03 -20.46 -34.15
C ALA A 554 -9.13 -19.26 -34.49
N ALA A 555 -7.91 -19.22 -33.94
CA ALA A 555 -6.94 -18.15 -34.25
C ALA A 555 -6.49 -18.18 -35.73
N THR A 556 -6.37 -19.38 -36.32
CA THR A 556 -6.06 -19.50 -37.75
C THR A 556 -7.24 -19.08 -38.64
N GLU A 557 -8.48 -19.31 -38.20
CA GLU A 557 -9.68 -18.85 -38.92
C GLU A 557 -9.85 -17.34 -38.84
N ASP A 558 -9.63 -16.74 -37.68
CA ASP A 558 -9.74 -15.29 -37.50
C ASP A 558 -8.61 -14.54 -38.23
N GLY A 559 -7.39 -15.10 -38.28
CA GLY A 559 -6.31 -14.57 -39.11
C GLY A 559 -6.66 -14.56 -40.61
N LYS A 560 -7.29 -15.63 -41.11
CA LYS A 560 -7.79 -15.68 -42.50
C LYS A 560 -8.92 -14.69 -42.75
N ARG A 561 -9.82 -14.49 -41.78
CA ARG A 561 -10.90 -13.48 -41.88
C ARG A 561 -10.35 -12.06 -41.92
N GLN A 562 -9.34 -11.75 -41.12
CA GLN A 562 -8.68 -10.43 -41.14
C GLN A 562 -7.99 -10.18 -42.48
N GLN A 563 -7.26 -11.16 -43.01
CA GLN A 563 -6.65 -11.06 -44.34
C GLN A 563 -7.71 -10.83 -45.43
N TYR A 564 -8.80 -11.59 -45.40
CA TYR A 564 -9.91 -11.40 -46.35
C TYR A 564 -10.57 -10.03 -46.21
N ALA A 565 -10.70 -9.50 -44.99
CA ALA A 565 -11.26 -8.17 -44.74
C ALA A 565 -10.34 -7.04 -45.25
N GLU A 566 -9.02 -7.19 -45.09
CA GLU A 566 -8.03 -6.25 -45.63
C GLU A 566 -8.04 -6.25 -47.16
N GLU A 567 -8.07 -7.44 -47.79
CA GLU A 567 -8.19 -7.59 -49.25
C GLU A 567 -9.50 -7.00 -49.78
N MET A 568 -10.62 -7.22 -49.07
CA MET A 568 -11.91 -6.60 -49.38
C MET A 568 -11.85 -5.08 -49.27
N ARG A 569 -11.16 -4.53 -48.25
CA ARG A 569 -10.98 -3.09 -48.07
C ARG A 569 -10.16 -2.49 -49.21
N GLU A 570 -9.05 -3.12 -49.58
CA GLU A 570 -8.25 -2.68 -50.73
C GLU A 570 -9.02 -2.78 -52.05
N ALA A 571 -9.83 -3.82 -52.24
CA ALA A 571 -10.66 -3.97 -53.42
C ALA A 571 -11.75 -2.88 -53.51
N LEU A 572 -12.38 -2.55 -52.38
CA LEU A 572 -13.33 -1.44 -52.27
C LEU A 572 -12.65 -0.09 -52.51
N GLU A 573 -11.45 0.14 -51.96
CA GLU A 573 -10.67 1.35 -52.18
C GLU A 573 -10.33 1.52 -53.67
N ARG A 574 -9.84 0.47 -54.34
CA ARG A 574 -9.61 0.47 -55.79
C ARG A 574 -10.89 0.75 -56.58
N GLN A 575 -12.02 0.18 -56.19
CA GLN A 575 -13.30 0.42 -56.85
C GLN A 575 -13.77 1.88 -56.67
N THR A 576 -13.58 2.47 -55.49
CA THR A 576 -13.85 3.90 -55.28
C THR A 576 -12.90 4.80 -56.07
N ASP A 577 -11.63 4.44 -56.18
CA ASP A 577 -10.66 5.18 -56.98
C ASP A 577 -10.98 5.10 -58.48
N GLU A 578 -11.42 3.94 -58.97
CA GLU A 578 -11.92 3.77 -60.35
C GLU A 578 -13.18 4.59 -60.59
N ILE A 579 -14.15 4.61 -59.67
CA ILE A 579 -15.35 5.43 -59.78
C ILE A 579 -14.98 6.93 -59.80
N GLN A 580 -14.04 7.37 -58.95
CA GLN A 580 -13.54 8.74 -58.96
C GLN A 580 -12.80 9.07 -60.26
N LEU A 581 -12.02 8.14 -60.80
CA LEU A 581 -11.34 8.27 -62.08
C LEU A 581 -12.34 8.37 -63.24
N MET A 582 -13.34 7.49 -63.30
CA MET A 582 -14.41 7.50 -64.31
C MET A 582 -15.28 8.76 -64.19
N SER A 583 -15.51 9.26 -62.97
CA SER A 583 -16.19 10.54 -62.73
C SER A 583 -15.37 11.74 -63.24
N ARG A 584 -14.04 11.66 -63.24
CA ARG A 584 -13.15 12.72 -63.77
C ARG A 584 -13.04 12.68 -65.30
N PHE A 585 -13.26 11.53 -65.94
CA PHE A 585 -13.21 11.38 -67.41
C PHE A 585 -14.57 11.43 -68.11
N GLY A 586 -15.65 11.70 -67.36
CA GLY A 586 -16.92 12.18 -67.90
C GLY A 586 -17.60 11.26 -68.92
N HIS A 587 -18.20 10.16 -68.44
CA HIS A 587 -19.35 9.50 -69.09
C HIS A 587 -20.38 9.20 -68.01
N GLY A 588 -21.22 10.18 -67.68
CA GLY A 588 -22.45 9.92 -66.93
C GLY A 588 -23.52 9.37 -67.89
N PRO A 589 -24.27 8.30 -67.53
CA PRO A 589 -25.47 7.97 -68.27
C PRO A 589 -26.54 9.03 -67.99
N THR A 590 -27.10 9.61 -69.06
CA THR A 590 -28.40 10.29 -69.06
C THR A 590 -29.52 9.34 -68.69
#